data_AF-A0A8I1LEJ3-F1
#
_entry.id   AF-A0A8I1LEJ3-F1
#
_cell.length_a   1.000
_cell.length_b   1.000
_cell.length_c   1.000
_cell.angle_alpha   90.00
_cell.angle_beta   90.00
_cell.angle_gamma   90.00
#
_symmetry.space_group_name_H-M   'P 1'
#
loop_
_entity.id
_entity.type
_entity.pdbx_description
1 polymer ?
#
loop_
_entity_poly.entity_id
_entity_poly.type
_entity_poly.pdbx_seq_one_letter_code
_entity_poly.pdbx_strand_id
1 'polypeptide(L)'
;MKQQKRFIALAAGLLVIGSVGSLAAAESQGFFEQARGEATYKPGDFKAAPEKIETRFGNLEFPGGFPTEETAQKVYDELDLQRATQLYLDMYPALSAHGLMKGWVRDLGMDDSSYINVTADRLDSSALVLTGNTESLYAFAVFDLKKDGPTVFEVPPGVMGPLDDHNFLFVADIGPTGMDKGQGGKYLLLPPGYEGEVPEGYFVVRSSTYMNFSFIRANAA
;
A
#
# COMPACT_ATOMS: atom_id res chain seq x y z
N MET A 1 -14.22 -10.58 63.85
CA MET A 1 -13.58 -11.35 62.76
C MET A 1 -14.52 -11.48 61.57
N LYS A 2 -14.34 -10.68 60.51
CA LYS A 2 -14.28 -11.08 59.08
C LYS A 2 -14.42 -9.82 58.21
N GLN A 3 -13.42 -9.64 57.34
CA GLN A 3 -13.32 -8.65 56.27
C GLN A 3 -14.20 -9.04 55.06
N GLN A 4 -14.65 -8.04 54.29
CA GLN A 4 -14.54 -7.89 52.83
C GLN A 4 -15.30 -6.60 52.43
N LYS A 5 -14.64 -5.50 51.99
CA LYS A 5 -14.31 -5.11 50.59
C LYS A 5 -15.51 -5.31 49.63
N ARG A 6 -15.95 -4.40 48.76
CA ARG A 6 -15.46 -3.11 48.22
C ARG A 6 -16.48 -2.64 47.16
N PHE A 7 -16.47 -1.33 46.88
CA PHE A 7 -16.75 -0.67 45.59
C PHE A 7 -18.18 -0.32 45.11
N ILE A 8 -18.19 0.89 44.54
CA ILE A 8 -19.25 1.77 44.04
C ILE A 8 -19.38 1.59 42.51
N ALA A 9 -20.57 1.92 42.00
CA ALA A 9 -20.95 2.26 40.62
C ALA A 9 -21.10 1.13 39.58
N LEU A 10 -22.32 1.02 39.02
CA LEU A 10 -22.63 1.21 37.59
C LEU A 10 -24.11 0.86 37.35
N ALA A 11 -24.94 1.80 36.90
CA ALA A 11 -26.15 1.55 36.10
C ALA A 11 -26.82 2.88 35.70
N ALA A 12 -26.22 3.60 34.76
CA ALA A 12 -26.92 4.64 34.01
C ALA A 12 -26.48 4.55 32.54
N GLY A 13 -26.78 3.41 31.92
CA GLY A 13 -26.62 3.20 30.49
C GLY A 13 -27.89 2.56 29.98
N LEU A 14 -28.77 3.37 29.37
CA LEU A 14 -29.82 3.00 28.41
C LEU A 14 -30.85 4.15 28.33
N LEU A 15 -30.61 5.14 27.47
CA LEU A 15 -31.68 5.99 26.90
C LEU A 15 -31.16 6.91 25.78
N VAL A 16 -30.65 6.34 24.69
CA VAL A 16 -30.68 7.00 23.36
C VAL A 16 -30.85 5.92 22.27
N ILE A 17 -32.01 5.27 22.21
CA ILE A 17 -32.46 4.46 21.06
C ILE A 17 -33.82 5.02 20.61
N GLY A 18 -33.82 6.28 20.17
CA GLY A 18 -35.05 7.02 19.86
C GLY A 18 -35.03 7.81 18.55
N SER A 19 -34.00 7.69 17.72
CA SER A 19 -33.87 8.50 16.48
C SER A 19 -33.48 7.70 15.23
N VAL A 20 -33.39 6.36 15.31
CA VAL A 20 -33.02 5.53 14.15
C VAL A 20 -34.19 5.34 13.16
N GLY A 21 -35.45 5.49 13.62
CA GLY A 21 -36.63 5.31 12.76
C GLY A 21 -36.84 6.40 11.69
N SER A 22 -36.31 7.61 11.91
CA SER A 22 -36.45 8.74 10.98
C SER A 22 -35.45 8.74 9.82
N LEU A 23 -34.33 8.01 9.94
CA LEU A 23 -33.31 7.92 8.88
C LEU A 23 -33.67 6.88 7.81
N ALA A 24 -34.25 5.74 8.20
CA ALA A 24 -34.61 4.68 7.26
C ALA A 24 -35.78 5.05 6.32
N ALA A 25 -36.67 5.97 6.72
CA ALA A 25 -37.75 6.44 5.85
C ALA A 25 -37.27 7.42 4.77
N ALA A 26 -36.20 8.18 5.05
CA ALA A 26 -35.63 9.17 4.13
C ALA A 26 -34.82 8.54 2.98
N GLU A 27 -34.19 7.38 3.19
CA GLU A 27 -33.44 6.66 2.13
C GLU A 27 -34.32 6.08 1.02
N SER A 28 -35.64 5.99 1.23
CA SER A 28 -36.58 5.39 0.26
C SER A 28 -37.13 6.35 -0.81
N GLN A 29 -36.87 7.66 -0.68
CA GLN A 29 -37.42 8.68 -1.58
C GLN A 29 -36.42 9.06 -2.67
N GLY A 30 -36.91 9.29 -3.89
CA GLY A 30 -36.07 9.79 -4.99
C GLY A 30 -35.59 11.22 -4.69
N PHE A 31 -34.43 11.61 -5.25
CA PHE A 31 -33.83 12.95 -5.06
C PHE A 31 -34.84 14.11 -5.14
N PHE A 32 -35.78 14.06 -6.09
CA PHE A 32 -36.80 15.09 -6.27
C PHE A 32 -37.88 15.11 -5.18
N GLU A 33 -38.22 13.98 -4.58
CA GLU A 33 -39.16 13.92 -3.45
C GLU A 33 -38.50 14.45 -2.18
N GLN A 34 -37.25 14.05 -1.94
CA GLN A 34 -36.44 14.57 -0.84
C GLN A 34 -36.31 16.10 -0.94
N ALA A 35 -35.90 16.62 -2.10
CA ALA A 35 -35.72 18.05 -2.32
C ALA A 35 -37.04 18.84 -2.21
N ARG A 36 -38.18 18.27 -2.62
CA ARG A 36 -39.51 18.91 -2.44
C ARG A 36 -40.00 18.89 -0.99
N GLY A 37 -39.51 17.93 -0.20
CA GLY A 37 -39.80 17.83 1.23
C GLY A 37 -39.00 18.81 2.09
N GLU A 38 -37.90 19.36 1.57
CA GLU A 38 -37.11 20.37 2.25
C GLU A 38 -37.83 21.73 2.31
N ALA A 39 -37.59 22.46 3.40
CA ALA A 39 -38.17 23.79 3.56
C ALA A 39 -37.62 24.73 2.49
N THR A 40 -38.51 25.45 1.80
CA THR A 40 -38.10 26.46 0.83
C THR A 40 -37.35 27.60 1.53
N TYR A 41 -36.17 27.94 1.00
CA TYR A 41 -35.39 29.09 1.45
C TYR A 41 -36.21 30.38 1.40
N LYS A 42 -36.17 31.17 2.47
CA LYS A 42 -36.73 32.53 2.48
C LYS A 42 -35.61 33.56 2.54
N PRO A 43 -35.69 34.65 1.76
CA PRO A 43 -34.74 35.76 1.88
C PRO A 43 -34.65 36.25 3.33
N GLY A 44 -33.44 36.22 3.89
CA GLY A 44 -33.18 36.56 5.30
C GLY A 44 -32.82 35.36 6.19
N ASP A 45 -33.08 34.12 5.75
CA ASP A 45 -32.71 32.91 6.50
C ASP A 45 -31.21 32.56 6.37
N PHE A 46 -30.48 33.28 5.52
CA PHE A 46 -29.06 33.03 5.28
C PHE A 46 -28.24 33.38 6.53
N LYS A 47 -27.58 32.36 7.08
CA LYS A 47 -26.56 32.52 8.11
C LYS A 47 -25.20 32.40 7.44
N ALA A 48 -24.46 33.50 7.39
CA ALA A 48 -23.10 33.49 6.87
C ALA A 48 -22.21 32.56 7.71
N ALA A 49 -21.21 31.96 7.07
CA ALA A 49 -20.16 31.28 7.80
C ALA A 49 -19.43 32.27 8.73
N PRO A 50 -18.89 31.81 9.87
CA PRO A 50 -18.10 32.67 10.75
C PRO A 50 -16.90 33.29 10.03
N GLU A 51 -16.61 34.56 10.32
CA GLU A 51 -15.41 35.24 9.78
C GLU A 51 -14.11 34.69 10.36
N LYS A 52 -14.17 33.95 11.47
CA LYS A 52 -13.04 33.27 12.09
C LYS A 52 -13.40 31.83 12.40
N ILE A 53 -12.56 30.90 11.95
CA ILE A 53 -12.70 29.47 12.22
C ILE A 53 -11.42 28.98 12.88
N GLU A 54 -11.54 28.41 14.08
CA GLU A 54 -10.41 27.82 14.80
C GLU A 54 -10.24 26.36 14.37
N THR A 55 -9.04 25.99 13.92
CA THR A 55 -8.73 24.64 13.45
C THR A 55 -7.47 24.11 14.12
N ARG A 56 -7.20 22.81 13.96
CA ARG A 56 -5.98 22.16 14.47
C ARG A 56 -4.70 22.71 13.84
N PHE A 57 -4.77 23.31 12.65
CA PHE A 57 -3.65 23.87 11.90
C PHE A 57 -3.63 25.41 11.92
N GLY A 58 -4.39 26.00 12.86
CA GLY A 58 -4.41 27.45 13.10
C GLY A 58 -5.77 28.09 12.86
N ASN A 59 -5.83 29.40 13.07
CA ASN A 59 -7.02 30.20 12.80
C ASN A 59 -7.11 30.55 11.31
N LEU A 60 -8.32 30.40 10.76
CA LEU A 60 -8.68 30.79 9.40
C LEU A 60 -9.59 32.01 9.46
N GLU A 61 -9.32 32.99 8.61
CA GLU A 61 -10.01 34.29 8.60
C GLU A 61 -10.65 34.54 7.24
N PHE A 62 -11.92 34.94 7.27
CA PHE A 62 -12.80 35.14 6.12
C PHE A 62 -13.53 36.50 6.17
N PRO A 63 -12.82 37.65 6.25
CA PRO A 63 -13.46 38.95 6.28
C PRO A 63 -14.34 39.15 5.04
N GLY A 64 -15.63 39.44 5.25
CA GLY A 64 -16.59 39.57 4.15
C GLY A 64 -16.83 38.27 3.35
N GLY A 65 -16.47 37.11 3.92
CA GLY A 65 -16.67 35.79 3.34
C GLY A 65 -15.54 35.28 2.43
N PHE A 66 -14.45 36.03 2.25
CA PHE A 66 -13.30 35.62 1.44
C PHE A 66 -12.09 35.32 2.31
N PRO A 67 -11.31 34.25 2.03
CA PRO A 67 -10.11 33.96 2.81
C PRO A 67 -9.07 35.07 2.64
N THR A 68 -8.36 35.39 3.72
CA THR A 68 -7.11 36.16 3.61
C THR A 68 -6.05 35.37 2.83
N GLU A 69 -5.04 36.04 2.29
CA GLU A 69 -3.90 35.37 1.62
C GLU A 69 -3.21 34.36 2.56
N GLU A 70 -3.03 34.74 3.83
CA GLU A 70 -2.49 33.86 4.86
C GLU A 70 -3.39 32.63 5.10
N THR A 71 -4.71 32.82 5.15
CA THR A 71 -5.67 31.72 5.30
C THR A 71 -5.62 30.77 4.12
N ALA A 72 -5.58 31.31 2.90
CA ALA A 72 -5.47 30.50 1.68
C ALA A 72 -4.18 29.66 1.70
N GLN A 73 -3.04 30.26 2.06
CA GLN A 73 -1.77 29.54 2.16
C GLN A 73 -1.83 28.42 3.22
N LYS A 74 -2.34 28.69 4.42
CA LYS A 74 -2.50 27.66 5.48
C LYS A 74 -3.34 26.48 5.03
N VAL A 75 -4.42 26.73 4.28
CA VAL A 75 -5.29 25.67 3.76
C VAL A 75 -4.55 24.82 2.71
N TYR A 76 -3.75 25.44 1.83
CA TYR A 76 -2.92 24.69 0.88
C TYR A 76 -1.81 23.90 1.56
N ASP A 77 -1.12 24.47 2.55
CA ASP A 77 -0.08 23.79 3.32
C ASP A 77 -0.64 22.56 4.05
N GLU A 78 -1.82 22.70 4.68
CA GLU A 78 -2.51 21.58 5.34
C GLU A 78 -2.96 20.52 4.33
N LEU A 79 -3.46 20.94 3.16
CA LEU A 79 -3.86 20.01 2.08
C LEU A 79 -2.66 19.21 1.57
N ASP A 80 -1.52 19.86 1.37
CA ASP A 80 -0.29 19.22 0.93
C ASP A 80 0.27 18.28 2.00
N LEU A 81 0.22 18.67 3.28
CA LEU A 81 0.59 17.79 4.40
C LEU A 81 -0.29 16.52 4.44
N GLN A 82 -1.61 16.67 4.30
CA GLN A 82 -2.53 15.54 4.27
C GLN A 82 -2.23 14.61 3.09
N ARG A 83 -2.05 15.17 1.90
CA ARG A 83 -1.72 14.40 0.68
C ARG A 83 -0.38 13.70 0.80
N ALA A 84 0.66 14.38 1.29
CA ALA A 84 1.98 13.80 1.50
C ALA A 84 1.93 12.65 2.51
N THR A 85 1.15 12.79 3.58
CA THR A 85 0.98 11.74 4.59
C THR A 85 0.27 10.52 4.00
N GLN A 86 -0.82 10.71 3.24
CA GLN A 86 -1.51 9.61 2.56
C GLN A 86 -0.60 8.93 1.54
N LEU A 87 0.09 9.70 0.70
CA LEU A 87 1.03 9.18 -0.29
C LEU A 87 2.12 8.31 0.35
N TYR A 88 2.68 8.73 1.48
CA TYR A 88 3.69 7.95 2.20
C TYR A 88 3.16 6.58 2.66
N LEU A 89 1.91 6.55 3.18
CA LEU A 89 1.28 5.31 3.63
C LEU A 89 0.92 4.41 2.45
N ASP A 90 0.36 4.97 1.39
CA ASP A 90 -0.04 4.25 0.18
C ASP A 90 1.17 3.64 -0.54
N MET A 91 2.29 4.37 -0.58
CA MET A 91 3.52 3.95 -1.28
C MET A 91 4.52 3.24 -0.37
N TYR A 92 4.17 2.95 0.88
CA TYR A 92 5.06 2.28 1.82
C TYR A 92 5.60 0.93 1.30
N PRO A 93 4.79 0.06 0.66
CA PRO A 93 5.29 -1.19 0.07
C PRO A 93 6.32 -0.95 -1.04
N ALA A 94 6.06 0.00 -1.95
CA ALA A 94 6.97 0.37 -3.03
C ALA A 94 8.29 0.92 -2.48
N LEU A 95 8.24 1.78 -1.46
CA LEU A 95 9.42 2.30 -0.77
C LEU A 95 10.25 1.17 -0.13
N SER A 96 9.58 0.16 0.46
CA SER A 96 10.23 -1.02 1.04
C SER A 96 10.97 -1.83 -0.04
N ALA A 97 10.28 -2.19 -1.13
CA ALA A 97 10.87 -2.93 -2.24
C ALA A 97 12.03 -2.16 -2.90
N HIS A 98 11.87 -0.85 -3.10
CA HIS A 98 12.93 0.03 -3.62
C HIS A 98 14.17 0.03 -2.72
N GLY A 99 13.98 0.18 -1.41
CA GLY A 99 15.06 0.15 -0.43
C GLY A 99 15.80 -1.19 -0.41
N LEU A 100 15.05 -2.29 -0.45
CA LEU A 100 15.57 -3.65 -0.51
C LEU A 100 16.40 -3.91 -1.77
N MET A 101 15.86 -3.60 -2.96
CA MET A 101 16.59 -3.78 -4.22
C MET A 101 17.87 -2.94 -4.25
N LYS A 102 17.80 -1.68 -3.82
CA LYS A 102 19.00 -0.82 -3.72
C LYS A 102 20.02 -1.33 -2.73
N GLY A 103 19.57 -1.85 -1.58
CA GLY A 103 20.44 -2.47 -0.59
C GLY A 103 21.18 -3.66 -1.17
N TRP A 104 20.47 -4.57 -1.85
CA TRP A 104 21.09 -5.72 -2.50
C TRP A 104 22.10 -5.31 -3.58
N VAL A 105 21.73 -4.38 -4.46
CA VAL A 105 22.63 -3.89 -5.51
C VAL A 105 23.88 -3.23 -4.93
N ARG A 106 23.70 -2.27 -4.02
CA ARG A 106 24.79 -1.46 -3.47
C ARG A 106 25.69 -2.24 -2.51
N ASP A 107 25.08 -3.00 -1.59
CA ASP A 107 25.79 -3.57 -0.44
C ASP A 107 26.21 -5.01 -0.66
N LEU A 108 25.55 -5.74 -1.56
CA LEU A 108 25.92 -7.11 -1.95
C LEU A 108 26.59 -7.17 -3.34
N GLY A 109 26.90 -6.01 -3.93
CA GLY A 109 27.72 -5.91 -5.14
C GLY A 109 27.10 -6.53 -6.39
N MET A 110 25.79 -6.37 -6.60
CA MET A 110 25.15 -6.82 -7.84
C MET A 110 25.42 -5.79 -8.95
N ASP A 111 26.14 -6.18 -10.00
CA ASP A 111 26.49 -5.27 -11.10
C ASP A 111 25.37 -5.15 -12.14
N ASP A 112 24.61 -6.23 -12.36
CA ASP A 112 23.48 -6.29 -13.28
C ASP A 112 22.51 -7.43 -12.92
N SER A 113 21.45 -7.60 -13.73
CA SER A 113 20.38 -8.59 -13.49
C SER A 113 20.84 -10.06 -13.54
N SER A 114 22.07 -10.35 -13.97
CA SER A 114 22.61 -11.72 -13.97
C SER A 114 23.19 -12.15 -12.62
N TYR A 115 23.43 -11.21 -11.71
CA TYR A 115 23.95 -11.51 -10.38
C TYR A 115 22.82 -12.01 -9.48
N ILE A 116 23.04 -13.15 -8.84
CA ILE A 116 22.12 -13.74 -7.86
C ILE A 116 22.89 -13.89 -6.54
N ASN A 117 22.46 -13.16 -5.52
CA ASN A 117 23.06 -13.26 -4.19
C ASN A 117 22.44 -14.40 -3.41
N VAL A 118 23.27 -15.27 -2.81
CA VAL A 118 22.80 -16.43 -2.07
C VAL A 118 23.27 -16.38 -0.63
N THR A 119 22.36 -16.56 0.31
CA THR A 119 22.68 -16.67 1.74
C THR A 119 23.06 -18.13 2.04
N ALA A 120 24.24 -18.56 1.58
CA ALA A 120 24.68 -19.96 1.70
C ALA A 120 24.76 -20.44 3.15
N ASP A 121 25.12 -19.56 4.07
CA ASP A 121 25.19 -19.82 5.51
C ASP A 121 23.89 -19.44 6.26
N ARG A 122 22.79 -19.29 5.52
CA ARG A 122 21.49 -18.76 5.99
C ARG A 122 21.57 -17.31 6.44
N LEU A 123 20.42 -16.72 6.75
CA LEU A 123 20.34 -15.39 7.34
C LEU A 123 20.60 -15.46 8.85
N ASP A 124 21.21 -14.41 9.38
CA ASP A 124 21.31 -14.14 10.81
C ASP A 124 20.82 -12.70 11.12
N SER A 125 21.03 -12.23 12.35
CA SER A 125 20.61 -10.89 12.77
C SER A 125 21.46 -9.75 12.22
N SER A 126 22.55 -10.03 11.51
CA SER A 126 23.43 -9.01 10.94
C SER A 126 22.91 -8.47 9.61
N ALA A 127 22.14 -9.27 8.87
CA ALA A 127 21.57 -8.88 7.59
C ALA A 127 20.35 -7.97 7.76
N LEU A 128 20.31 -6.84 7.04
CA LEU A 128 19.16 -5.93 6.99
C LEU A 128 18.08 -6.44 6.05
N VAL A 129 17.52 -7.62 6.36
CA VAL A 129 16.40 -8.23 5.65
C VAL A 129 15.17 -8.22 6.57
N LEU A 130 14.13 -7.50 6.18
CA LEU A 130 12.91 -7.40 6.98
C LEU A 130 12.26 -8.78 7.12
N THR A 131 12.12 -9.26 8.36
CA THR A 131 11.49 -10.54 8.71
C THR A 131 12.07 -11.74 7.94
N GLY A 132 13.37 -11.69 7.63
CA GLY A 132 14.07 -12.81 6.99
C GLY A 132 14.00 -14.08 7.85
N ASN A 133 13.81 -15.22 7.19
CA ASN A 133 13.82 -16.51 7.87
C ASN A 133 15.26 -17.01 8.05
N THR A 134 15.61 -17.51 9.24
CA THR A 134 16.97 -17.97 9.57
C THR A 134 17.23 -19.44 9.28
N GLU A 135 16.22 -20.18 8.80
CA GLU A 135 16.30 -21.63 8.57
C GLU A 135 16.42 -21.99 7.08
N SER A 136 15.87 -21.16 6.19
CA SER A 136 16.01 -21.36 4.74
C SER A 136 17.21 -20.64 4.16
N LEU A 137 17.71 -21.18 3.06
CA LEU A 137 18.60 -20.46 2.17
C LEU A 137 17.77 -19.50 1.31
N TYR A 138 18.25 -18.28 1.11
CA TYR A 138 17.69 -17.31 0.18
C TYR A 138 18.59 -17.12 -1.03
N ALA A 139 17.96 -16.88 -2.18
CA ALA A 139 18.56 -16.33 -3.38
C ALA A 139 17.82 -15.04 -3.74
N PHE A 140 18.56 -13.93 -3.86
CA PHE A 140 18.04 -12.60 -4.15
C PHE A 140 18.41 -12.21 -5.58
N ALA A 141 17.40 -11.78 -6.34
CA ALA A 141 17.55 -11.33 -7.72
C ALA A 141 16.85 -9.98 -7.90
N VAL A 142 17.45 -9.13 -8.74
CA VAL A 142 16.88 -7.85 -9.18
C VAL A 142 16.93 -7.82 -10.70
N PHE A 143 15.86 -7.36 -11.35
CA PHE A 143 15.72 -7.32 -12.80
C PHE A 143 15.47 -5.88 -13.25
N ASP A 144 16.30 -5.38 -14.17
CA ASP A 144 16.10 -4.09 -14.85
C ASP A 144 15.68 -4.31 -16.31
N LEU A 145 14.36 -4.44 -16.52
CA LEU A 145 13.79 -4.65 -17.86
C LEU A 145 13.89 -3.41 -18.75
N LYS A 146 14.23 -2.23 -18.20
CA LYS A 146 14.46 -1.03 -19.01
C LYS A 146 15.82 -1.08 -19.67
N LYS A 147 16.83 -1.58 -18.96
CA LYS A 147 18.18 -1.80 -19.48
C LYS A 147 18.23 -3.05 -20.36
N ASP A 148 17.65 -4.15 -19.89
CA ASP A 148 17.87 -5.48 -20.47
C ASP A 148 16.80 -5.86 -21.50
N GLY A 149 15.62 -5.20 -21.46
CA GLY A 149 14.47 -5.58 -22.28
C GLY A 149 13.77 -6.83 -21.72
N PRO A 150 13.14 -7.66 -22.59
CA PRO A 150 12.64 -8.97 -22.20
C PRO A 150 13.74 -9.86 -21.62
N THR A 151 13.54 -10.34 -20.39
CA THR A 151 14.57 -11.08 -19.64
C THR A 151 14.08 -12.46 -19.24
N VAL A 152 14.91 -13.48 -19.44
CA VAL A 152 14.61 -14.84 -19.01
C VAL A 152 15.23 -15.09 -17.64
N PHE A 153 14.41 -15.51 -16.68
CA PHE A 153 14.83 -16.02 -15.39
C PHE A 153 14.71 -17.55 -15.36
N GLU A 154 15.84 -18.24 -15.36
CA GLU A 154 15.91 -19.70 -15.31
C GLU A 154 16.00 -20.18 -13.85
N VAL A 155 14.96 -20.88 -13.41
CA VAL A 155 14.78 -21.33 -12.04
C VAL A 155 15.02 -22.83 -11.94
N PRO A 156 15.85 -23.32 -10.99
CA PRO A 156 16.02 -24.74 -10.74
C PRO A 156 14.81 -25.37 -10.03
N PRO A 157 14.63 -26.70 -10.07
CA PRO A 157 13.65 -27.38 -9.22
C PRO A 157 13.97 -27.22 -7.72
N GLY A 158 12.95 -27.41 -6.88
CA GLY A 158 13.13 -27.49 -5.42
C GLY A 158 13.26 -26.15 -4.69
N VAL A 159 12.99 -25.04 -5.39
CA VAL A 159 12.99 -23.70 -4.82
C VAL A 159 11.59 -23.07 -4.90
N MET A 160 11.32 -22.06 -4.08
CA MET A 160 10.03 -21.37 -4.06
C MET A 160 10.16 -19.91 -3.66
N GLY A 161 9.31 -19.04 -4.19
CA GLY A 161 9.27 -17.63 -3.79
C GLY A 161 8.49 -16.78 -4.77
N PRO A 162 8.22 -15.52 -4.42
CA PRO A 162 7.53 -14.62 -5.33
C PRO A 162 8.50 -14.01 -6.35
N LEU A 163 7.95 -13.63 -7.48
CA LEU A 163 8.47 -12.61 -8.37
C LEU A 163 7.51 -11.42 -8.27
N ASP A 164 8.03 -10.28 -7.82
CA ASP A 164 7.25 -9.07 -7.59
C ASP A 164 7.82 -7.90 -8.40
N ASP A 165 6.96 -6.92 -8.70
CA ASP A 165 7.35 -5.68 -9.35
C ASP A 165 7.89 -4.64 -8.35
N HIS A 166 8.34 -3.48 -8.85
CA HIS A 166 8.91 -2.42 -8.02
C HIS A 166 7.94 -1.86 -6.96
N ASN A 167 6.63 -1.98 -7.18
CA ASN A 167 5.63 -1.53 -6.24
C ASN A 167 5.33 -2.59 -5.16
N PHE A 168 6.11 -3.67 -5.14
CA PHE A 168 5.88 -4.85 -4.30
C PHE A 168 4.53 -5.51 -4.62
N LEU A 169 4.10 -5.44 -5.88
CA LEU A 169 2.90 -6.13 -6.35
C LEU A 169 3.29 -7.46 -7.00
N PHE A 170 2.43 -8.45 -6.77
CA PHE A 170 2.58 -9.80 -7.28
C PHE A 170 2.66 -9.83 -8.81
N VAL A 171 3.68 -10.49 -9.35
CA VAL A 171 3.79 -10.78 -10.78
C VAL A 171 3.60 -12.28 -11.03
N ALA A 172 4.31 -13.13 -10.29
CA ALA A 172 4.18 -14.58 -10.38
C ALA A 172 4.71 -15.27 -9.13
N ASP A 173 4.27 -16.51 -8.91
CA ASP A 173 4.92 -17.43 -7.99
C ASP A 173 5.94 -18.29 -8.74
N ILE A 174 7.00 -18.67 -8.01
CA ILE A 174 8.01 -19.64 -8.40
C ILE A 174 7.89 -20.84 -7.46
N GLY A 175 8.05 -22.05 -7.99
CA GLY A 175 7.98 -23.28 -7.21
C GLY A 175 6.59 -23.93 -7.21
N PRO A 176 6.20 -24.65 -6.14
CA PRO A 176 5.00 -25.50 -6.13
C PRO A 176 3.69 -24.81 -6.51
N THR A 177 3.54 -23.51 -6.21
CA THR A 177 2.37 -22.69 -6.56
C THR A 177 2.54 -21.92 -7.87
N GLY A 178 3.76 -21.89 -8.41
CA GLY A 178 4.11 -21.24 -9.66
C GLY A 178 3.74 -22.05 -10.90
N MET A 179 3.98 -21.45 -12.07
CA MET A 179 3.76 -22.13 -13.36
C MET A 179 4.66 -23.35 -13.54
N ASP A 180 5.83 -23.36 -12.89
CA ASP A 180 6.79 -24.45 -12.89
C ASP A 180 6.38 -25.68 -12.04
N LYS A 181 5.37 -25.56 -11.17
CA LYS A 181 4.89 -26.64 -10.28
C LYS A 181 6.00 -27.31 -9.46
N GLY A 182 7.02 -26.55 -9.08
CA GLY A 182 8.19 -27.01 -8.32
C GLY A 182 9.26 -27.73 -9.15
N GLN A 183 9.06 -27.89 -10.46
CA GLN A 183 10.00 -28.59 -11.35
C GLN A 183 11.09 -27.66 -11.92
N GLY A 184 11.02 -26.36 -11.61
CA GLY A 184 11.87 -25.36 -12.25
C GLY A 184 11.46 -25.10 -13.70
N GLY A 185 12.07 -24.09 -14.32
CA GLY A 185 11.76 -23.69 -15.68
C GLY A 185 12.21 -22.27 -16.00
N LYS A 186 11.77 -21.77 -17.14
CA LYS A 186 12.20 -20.47 -17.68
C LYS A 186 11.05 -19.47 -17.65
N TYR A 187 11.12 -18.50 -16.76
CA TYR A 187 10.17 -17.40 -16.70
C TYR A 187 10.64 -16.29 -17.64
N LEU A 188 9.80 -15.88 -18.59
CA LEU A 188 10.10 -14.76 -19.48
C LEU A 188 9.40 -13.50 -18.97
N LEU A 189 10.18 -12.59 -18.42
CA LEU A 189 9.72 -11.29 -17.91
C LEU A 189 9.65 -10.30 -19.07
N LEU A 190 8.45 -9.82 -19.37
CA LEU A 190 8.21 -8.82 -20.39
C LEU A 190 8.05 -7.42 -19.75
N PRO A 191 8.73 -6.38 -20.28
CA PRO A 191 8.58 -5.02 -19.77
C PRO A 191 7.18 -4.46 -20.04
N PRO A 192 6.79 -3.39 -19.33
CA PRO A 192 5.54 -2.68 -19.59
C PRO A 192 5.43 -2.26 -21.05
N GLY A 193 4.29 -2.57 -21.69
CA GLY A 193 4.03 -2.19 -23.08
C GLY A 193 4.81 -2.98 -24.13
N TYR A 194 5.39 -4.14 -23.81
CA TYR A 194 6.04 -4.99 -24.82
C TYR A 194 5.04 -5.53 -25.86
N GLU A 195 5.26 -5.16 -27.13
CA GLU A 195 4.46 -5.54 -28.32
C GLU A 195 5.19 -6.51 -29.28
N GLY A 196 6.42 -6.93 -28.94
CA GLY A 196 7.18 -7.85 -29.78
C GLY A 196 6.66 -9.29 -29.73
N GLU A 197 7.24 -10.15 -30.57
CA GLU A 197 6.92 -11.58 -30.57
C GLU A 197 7.34 -12.22 -29.24
N VAL A 198 6.52 -13.18 -28.79
CA VAL A 198 6.75 -13.93 -27.55
C VAL A 198 7.05 -15.38 -27.93
N PRO A 199 8.27 -15.88 -27.68
CA PRO A 199 8.65 -17.24 -28.06
C PRO A 199 7.91 -18.28 -27.21
N GLU A 200 7.71 -19.47 -27.79
CA GLU A 200 7.19 -20.63 -27.06
C GLU A 200 8.24 -21.20 -26.08
N GLY A 201 7.77 -22.00 -25.11
CA GLY A 201 8.66 -22.70 -24.17
C GLY A 201 9.01 -21.94 -22.89
N TYR A 202 8.38 -20.79 -22.64
CA TYR A 202 8.57 -19.98 -21.45
C TYR A 202 7.29 -19.82 -20.64
N PHE A 203 7.44 -19.66 -19.33
CA PHE A 203 6.41 -19.16 -18.44
C PHE A 203 6.38 -17.62 -18.55
N VAL A 204 5.52 -17.11 -19.42
CA VAL A 204 5.49 -15.68 -19.75
C VAL A 204 4.82 -14.90 -18.62
N VAL A 205 5.50 -13.88 -18.12
CA VAL A 205 4.99 -12.94 -17.12
C VAL A 205 5.13 -11.51 -17.65
N ARG A 206 4.12 -10.67 -17.41
CA ARG A 206 4.10 -9.28 -17.85
C ARG A 206 4.18 -8.38 -16.63
N SER A 207 5.27 -7.63 -16.51
CA SER A 207 5.44 -6.71 -15.39
C SER A 207 4.76 -5.38 -15.68
N SER A 208 4.16 -4.79 -14.63
CA SER A 208 3.59 -3.44 -14.66
C SER A 208 4.67 -2.35 -14.49
N THR A 209 5.89 -2.73 -14.09
CA THR A 209 7.02 -1.81 -13.93
C THR A 209 8.28 -2.34 -14.61
N TYR A 210 9.29 -1.48 -14.77
CA TYR A 210 10.56 -1.88 -15.37
C TYR A 210 11.51 -2.59 -14.39
N MET A 211 11.28 -2.45 -13.08
CA MET A 211 12.10 -3.10 -12.07
C MET A 211 11.32 -4.24 -11.43
N ASN A 212 11.93 -5.40 -11.30
CA ASN A 212 11.34 -6.53 -10.59
C ASN A 212 12.38 -7.10 -9.65
N PHE A 213 11.93 -7.88 -8.67
CA PHE A 213 12.84 -8.60 -7.79
C PHE A 213 12.23 -9.94 -7.39
N SER A 214 13.09 -10.84 -6.95
CA SER A 214 12.68 -12.11 -6.39
C SER A 214 13.55 -12.45 -5.18
N PHE A 215 12.94 -13.06 -4.17
CA PHE A 215 13.63 -13.68 -3.05
C PHE A 215 13.19 -15.14 -2.97
N ILE A 216 13.93 -15.98 -3.66
CA ILE A 216 13.65 -17.41 -3.73
C ILE A 216 14.25 -18.09 -2.50
N ARG A 217 13.51 -19.03 -1.94
CA ARG A 217 13.95 -19.88 -0.84
C ARG A 217 14.18 -21.31 -1.31
N ALA A 218 15.23 -21.91 -0.78
CA ALA A 218 15.43 -23.35 -0.79
C ALA A 218 15.39 -23.85 0.66
N ASN A 219 14.64 -24.93 0.90
CA ASN A 219 14.70 -25.62 2.18
C ASN A 219 15.87 -26.60 2.13
N ALA A 220 16.84 -26.44 3.02
CA ALA A 220 17.81 -27.48 3.29
C ALA A 220 17.06 -28.60 4.04
N ALA A 221 16.65 -29.63 3.30
CA ALA A 221 16.16 -30.88 3.89
C ALA A 221 17.31 -31.60 4.61
#